data_AF-C7GSK2-F1
#
_entry.id   AF-C7GSK2-F1
#
_cell.length_a   1.000
_cell.length_b   1.000
_cell.length_c   1.000
_cell.angle_alpha   90.00
_cell.angle_beta   90.00
_cell.angle_gamma   90.00
#
_symmetry.space_group_name_H-M   'P 1'
#
loop_
_entity.id
_entity.type
_entity.pdbx_description
1 polymer ?
#
loop_
_entity_poly.entity_id
_entity_poly.type
_entity_poly.pdbx_seq_one_letter_code
_entity_poly.pdbx_strand_id
1 'polypeptide(L)'
;MESNKQPRKIQLYTKEFYATCTLGGIIACGPTHSSITPLDLVKCRLQVNPKLYTSNLQGFRKIIANEGWKKVYTGFGATFVGYSLQGAGKYGGYEYFKHLYSSWLSPGVTVYLMASATAEFLADIMLCPFEAIKVKQQTTMPPFCNNVVDGWKKMYAESGGMKAFYKGIVPLWCRQIPYTMCKFTSFEKIVQKIYSVLPKKKEEMNALQQISVSFVGGYLAGILCAAVSHPADVMVSKINSERKANESMSVASKRIYQKIGFTGLWNGLMVRIVMIGTLTSFQWLIYDSFKAYVGLPTTG
;
A
#
# COMPACT_ATOMS: atom_id res chain seq x y z
N MET A 1 -41.38 6.65 -17.21
CA MET A 1 -40.46 5.97 -18.15
C MET A 1 -39.04 6.20 -17.67
N GLU A 2 -38.59 5.43 -16.68
CA GLU A 2 -37.18 5.44 -16.29
C GLU A 2 -36.40 4.67 -17.36
N SER A 3 -35.55 5.39 -18.08
CA SER A 3 -34.63 4.82 -19.06
C SER A 3 -33.70 3.85 -18.34
N ASN A 4 -34.02 2.57 -18.44
CA ASN A 4 -33.17 1.45 -18.08
C ASN A 4 -31.99 1.43 -19.09
N LYS A 5 -31.05 2.37 -18.94
CA LYS A 5 -29.77 2.34 -19.64
C LYS A 5 -29.03 1.14 -19.08
N GLN A 6 -28.99 0.04 -19.83
CA GLN A 6 -28.04 -1.04 -19.58
C GLN A 6 -26.68 -0.41 -19.30
N PRO A 7 -26.01 -0.74 -18.17
CA PRO A 7 -24.72 -0.14 -17.84
C PRO A 7 -23.77 -0.35 -19.02
N ARG A 8 -23.14 0.74 -19.47
CA ARG A 8 -22.22 0.75 -20.60
C ARG A 8 -21.12 -0.27 -20.33
N LYS A 9 -21.11 -1.42 -21.01
CA LYS A 9 -20.10 -2.46 -20.80
C LYS A 9 -18.77 -1.96 -21.36
N ILE A 10 -17.89 -1.49 -20.47
CA ILE A 10 -16.54 -1.07 -20.83
C ILE A 10 -15.80 -2.30 -21.38
N GLN A 11 -15.27 -2.19 -22.59
CA GLN A 11 -14.53 -3.28 -23.22
C GLN A 11 -13.15 -3.45 -22.55
N LEU A 12 -12.76 -4.70 -22.29
CA LEU A 12 -11.46 -5.02 -21.70
C LEU A 12 -10.31 -4.56 -22.60
N TYR A 13 -9.18 -4.21 -22.00
CA TYR A 13 -7.94 -3.80 -22.67
C TYR A 13 -8.02 -2.52 -23.52
N THR A 14 -9.10 -1.74 -23.38
CA THR A 14 -9.23 -0.41 -23.98
C THR A 14 -8.61 0.68 -23.12
N LYS A 15 -8.40 1.87 -23.69
CA LYS A 15 -7.99 3.06 -22.92
C LYS A 15 -8.97 3.38 -21.79
N GLU A 16 -10.26 3.18 -22.04
CA GLU A 16 -11.33 3.37 -21.03
C GLU A 16 -11.19 2.38 -19.88
N PHE A 17 -10.87 1.11 -20.17
CA PHE A 17 -10.60 0.10 -19.14
C PHE A 17 -9.41 0.47 -18.25
N TYR A 18 -8.26 0.85 -18.84
CA TYR A 18 -7.08 1.22 -18.05
C TYR A 18 -7.31 2.51 -17.24
N ALA A 19 -7.99 3.50 -17.80
CA ALA A 19 -8.38 4.71 -17.09
C ALA A 19 -9.29 4.40 -15.89
N THR A 20 -10.24 3.49 -16.08
CA THR A 20 -11.14 3.03 -15.02
C THR A 20 -10.38 2.30 -13.91
N CYS A 21 -9.45 1.41 -14.26
CA CYS A 21 -8.59 0.72 -13.28
C CYS A 21 -7.69 1.71 -12.53
N THR A 22 -7.21 2.75 -13.21
CA THR A 22 -6.44 3.85 -12.60
C THR A 22 -7.28 4.61 -11.58
N LEU A 23 -8.51 5.01 -11.93
CA LEU A 23 -9.44 5.69 -11.04
C LEU A 23 -9.85 4.83 -9.85
N GLY A 24 -10.13 3.54 -10.09
CA GLY A 24 -10.41 2.58 -9.03
C GLY A 24 -9.23 2.48 -8.06
N GLY A 25 -8.00 2.46 -8.58
CA GLY A 25 -6.78 2.45 -7.77
C GLY A 25 -6.64 3.69 -6.87
N ILE A 26 -6.97 4.88 -7.39
CA ILE A 26 -7.00 6.14 -6.64
C ILE A 26 -8.00 6.05 -5.49
N ILE A 27 -9.25 5.67 -5.80
CA ILE A 27 -10.36 5.59 -4.84
C ILE A 27 -10.10 4.50 -3.79
N ALA A 28 -9.43 3.41 -4.15
CA ALA A 28 -9.05 2.37 -3.23
C ALA A 28 -7.89 2.79 -2.30
N CYS A 29 -6.81 3.35 -2.85
CA CYS A 29 -5.58 3.56 -2.08
C CYS A 29 -5.55 4.88 -1.31
N GLY A 30 -5.96 5.99 -1.91
CA GLY A 30 -5.93 7.31 -1.28
C GLY A 30 -6.69 7.32 0.06
N PRO A 31 -7.99 7.00 0.07
CA PRO A 31 -8.80 6.94 1.29
C PRO A 31 -8.31 5.90 2.31
N THR A 32 -7.94 4.68 1.90
CA THR A 32 -7.54 3.63 2.84
C THR A 32 -6.21 3.94 3.53
N HIS A 33 -5.24 4.53 2.83
CA HIS A 33 -3.99 4.96 3.47
C HIS A 33 -4.19 6.23 4.29
N SER A 34 -5.02 7.16 3.83
CA SER A 34 -5.28 8.37 4.60
C SER A 34 -6.03 8.12 5.90
N SER A 35 -6.92 7.13 5.96
CA SER A 35 -7.65 6.78 7.18
C SER A 35 -6.75 6.22 8.28
N ILE A 36 -5.63 5.59 7.93
CA ILE A 36 -4.64 5.06 8.89
C ILE A 36 -3.59 6.09 9.32
N THR A 37 -3.60 7.31 8.75
CA THR A 37 -2.66 8.40 9.10
C THR A 37 -2.49 8.62 10.61
N PRO A 38 -3.54 8.56 11.45
CA PRO A 38 -3.37 8.73 12.90
C PRO A 38 -2.49 7.66 13.55
N LEU A 39 -2.58 6.42 13.11
CA LEU A 39 -1.72 5.34 13.59
C LEU A 39 -0.29 5.52 13.07
N ASP A 40 -0.14 5.92 11.81
CA ASP A 40 1.15 6.20 11.20
C ASP A 40 1.88 7.36 11.89
N LEU A 41 1.17 8.43 12.27
CA LEU A 41 1.75 9.56 12.99
C LEU A 41 2.37 9.13 14.32
N VAL A 42 1.63 8.34 15.12
CA VAL A 42 2.14 7.84 16.40
C VAL A 42 3.35 6.94 16.18
N LYS A 43 3.29 6.06 15.18
CA LYS A 43 4.39 5.16 14.81
C LYS A 43 5.64 5.94 14.38
N CYS A 44 5.52 6.92 13.48
CA CYS A 44 6.64 7.71 13.00
C CYS A 44 7.31 8.51 14.12
N ARG A 45 6.53 9.09 15.04
CA ARG A 45 7.10 9.79 16.20
C ARG A 45 7.83 8.84 17.15
N LEU A 46 7.29 7.64 17.39
CA LEU A 46 7.97 6.61 18.20
C LEU A 46 9.26 6.09 17.56
N GLN A 47 9.32 6.01 16.24
CA GLN A 47 10.55 5.62 15.52
C GLN A 47 11.68 6.64 15.71
N VAL A 48 11.35 7.92 15.85
CA VAL A 48 12.34 9.00 16.09
C VAL A 48 12.69 9.09 17.57
N ASN A 49 11.68 9.04 18.45
CA ASN A 49 11.86 9.09 19.89
C ASN A 49 11.05 7.98 20.58
N PRO A 50 11.67 6.83 20.88
CA PRO A 50 11.00 5.70 21.53
C PRO A 50 10.47 6.00 22.93
N LYS A 51 10.95 7.08 23.57
CA LYS A 51 10.53 7.49 24.93
C LYS A 51 9.31 8.42 24.94
N LEU A 52 8.82 8.82 23.76
CA LEU A 52 7.75 9.81 23.66
C LEU A 52 6.40 9.27 24.21
N TYR A 53 6.08 8.01 23.90
CA TYR A 53 4.85 7.34 24.32
C TYR A 53 5.14 5.90 24.76
N THR A 54 4.36 5.39 25.73
CA THR A 54 4.46 4.00 26.19
C THR A 54 3.57 3.04 25.38
N SER A 55 2.57 3.57 24.67
CA SER A 55 1.69 2.79 23.80
C SER A 55 1.06 3.67 22.71
N ASN A 56 0.56 3.04 21.64
CA ASN A 56 -0.11 3.74 20.54
C ASN A 56 -1.32 4.56 21.03
N LEU A 57 -2.11 4.00 21.96
CA LEU A 57 -3.28 4.66 22.53
C LEU A 57 -2.89 5.84 23.43
N GLN A 58 -1.81 5.70 24.21
CA GLN A 58 -1.28 6.81 24.99
C GLN A 58 -0.77 7.94 24.08
N GLY A 59 -0.09 7.58 22.99
CA GLY A 59 0.38 8.54 21.99
C GLY A 59 -0.77 9.32 21.37
N PHE A 60 -1.82 8.63 20.93
CA PHE A 60 -3.03 9.25 20.39
C PHE A 60 -3.68 10.22 21.39
N ARG A 61 -3.89 9.77 22.65
CA ARG A 61 -4.48 10.60 23.71
C ARG A 61 -3.64 11.84 24.03
N LYS A 62 -2.31 11.69 24.13
CA LYS A 62 -1.39 12.81 24.39
C LYS A 62 -1.40 13.84 23.26
N ILE A 63 -1.42 13.39 22.00
CA ILE A 63 -1.50 14.31 20.85
C ILE A 63 -2.82 15.09 20.90
N ILE A 64 -3.94 14.42 21.18
CA ILE A 64 -5.23 15.11 21.29
C ILE A 64 -5.22 16.13 22.43
N ALA A 65 -4.72 15.75 23.61
CA ALA A 65 -4.70 16.61 24.79
C ALA A 65 -3.80 17.84 24.61
N ASN A 66 -2.65 17.69 23.95
CA ASN A 66 -1.63 18.75 23.87
C ASN A 66 -1.70 19.57 22.57
N GLU A 67 -2.09 18.95 21.46
CA GLU A 67 -2.04 19.54 20.11
C GLU A 67 -3.44 19.65 19.45
N GLY A 68 -4.44 18.97 20.02
CA GLY A 68 -5.81 18.93 19.51
C GLY A 68 -6.07 17.79 18.52
N TRP A 69 -7.34 17.42 18.37
CA TRP A 69 -7.75 16.27 17.56
C TRP A 69 -7.38 16.38 16.08
N LYS A 70 -7.33 17.59 15.51
CA LYS A 70 -6.94 17.78 14.10
C LYS A 70 -5.48 17.36 13.84
N LYS A 71 -4.62 17.47 14.85
CA LYS A 71 -3.18 17.18 14.71
C LYS A 71 -2.87 15.70 14.62
N VAL A 72 -3.80 14.81 14.98
CA VAL A 72 -3.65 13.37 14.75
C VAL A 72 -3.63 13.03 13.25
N TYR A 73 -4.14 13.92 12.38
CA TYR A 73 -4.11 13.78 10.92
C TYR A 73 -2.91 14.51 10.28
N THR A 74 -1.87 14.81 11.04
CA THR A 74 -0.62 15.38 10.49
C THR A 74 -0.02 14.42 9.45
N GLY A 75 0.25 14.91 8.25
CA GLY A 75 0.67 14.09 7.11
C GLY A 75 -0.47 13.61 6.19
N PHE A 76 -1.74 13.88 6.52
CA PHE A 76 -2.90 13.40 5.76
C PHE A 76 -2.86 13.81 4.29
N GLY A 77 -2.59 15.09 4.00
CA GLY A 77 -2.58 15.58 2.62
C GLY A 77 -1.52 14.90 1.75
N ALA A 78 -0.30 14.72 2.30
CA ALA A 78 0.78 14.06 1.58
C ALA A 78 0.48 12.57 1.37
N THR A 79 -0.08 11.91 2.39
CA THR A 79 -0.54 10.52 2.32
C THR A 79 -1.63 10.36 1.26
N PHE A 80 -2.66 11.21 1.28
CA PHE A 80 -3.77 11.13 0.35
C PHE A 80 -3.31 11.27 -1.10
N VAL A 81 -2.54 12.32 -1.41
CA VAL A 81 -2.07 12.56 -2.79
C VAL A 81 -1.08 11.47 -3.20
N GLY A 82 -0.11 11.14 -2.36
CA GLY A 82 0.91 10.14 -2.64
C GLY A 82 0.31 8.77 -2.93
N TYR A 83 -0.53 8.24 -2.04
CA TYR A 83 -1.15 6.92 -2.22
C TYR A 83 -2.26 6.91 -3.28
N SER A 84 -2.87 8.06 -3.61
CA SER A 84 -3.74 8.16 -4.79
C SER A 84 -2.93 7.94 -6.07
N LEU A 85 -1.80 8.65 -6.23
CA LEU A 85 -0.91 8.48 -7.38
C LEU A 85 -0.28 7.09 -7.43
N GLN A 86 0.12 6.55 -6.27
CA GLN A 86 0.60 5.18 -6.19
C GLN A 86 -0.49 4.20 -6.63
N GLY A 87 -1.71 4.34 -6.10
CA GLY A 87 -2.85 3.50 -6.47
C GLY A 87 -3.19 3.57 -7.95
N ALA A 88 -3.13 4.76 -8.53
CA ALA A 88 -3.31 5.00 -9.96
C ALA A 88 -2.32 4.16 -10.79
N GLY A 89 -1.02 4.32 -10.53
CA GLY A 89 0.04 3.60 -11.24
C GLY A 89 0.01 2.10 -10.98
N LYS A 90 -0.29 1.71 -9.74
CA LYS A 90 -0.31 0.31 -9.31
C LYS A 90 -1.42 -0.49 -9.95
N TYR A 91 -2.68 -0.07 -9.82
CA TYR A 91 -3.82 -0.85 -10.34
C TYR A 91 -4.00 -0.65 -11.85
N GLY A 92 -3.89 0.59 -12.34
CA GLY A 92 -3.96 0.87 -13.77
C GLY A 92 -2.78 0.27 -14.53
N GLY A 93 -1.57 0.44 -14.01
CA GLY A 93 -0.36 -0.14 -14.58
C GLY A 93 -0.34 -1.65 -14.50
N TYR A 94 -0.80 -2.26 -13.40
CA TYR A 94 -0.88 -3.72 -13.28
C TYR A 94 -1.71 -4.33 -14.40
N GLU A 95 -2.90 -3.80 -14.67
CA GLU A 95 -3.75 -4.31 -15.75
C GLU A 95 -3.11 -4.14 -17.13
N TYR A 96 -2.46 -2.99 -17.37
CA TYR A 96 -1.73 -2.73 -18.61
C TYR A 96 -0.55 -3.70 -18.80
N PHE A 97 0.33 -3.82 -17.82
CA PHE A 97 1.50 -4.69 -17.90
C PHE A 97 1.12 -6.18 -17.88
N LYS A 98 0.03 -6.55 -17.19
CA LYS A 98 -0.49 -7.93 -17.22
C LYS A 98 -0.93 -8.29 -18.62
N HIS A 99 -1.70 -7.42 -19.28
CA HIS A 99 -2.09 -7.63 -20.67
C HIS A 99 -0.86 -7.67 -21.60
N LEU A 100 0.04 -6.69 -21.45
CA LEU A 100 1.28 -6.63 -22.24
C LEU A 100 2.12 -7.89 -22.09
N TYR A 101 2.37 -8.39 -20.88
CA TYR A 101 3.21 -9.57 -20.67
C TYR A 101 2.51 -10.89 -21.00
N SER A 102 1.18 -10.93 -20.96
CA SER A 102 0.41 -12.12 -21.38
C SER A 102 0.55 -12.43 -22.88
N SER A 103 0.96 -11.47 -23.71
CA SER A 103 1.23 -11.75 -25.13
C SER A 103 2.58 -12.42 -25.38
N TRP A 104 3.50 -12.38 -24.41
CA TRP A 104 4.86 -12.92 -24.56
C TRP A 104 5.13 -14.13 -23.66
N LEU A 105 4.31 -14.33 -22.63
CA LEU A 105 4.52 -15.35 -21.61
C LEU A 105 3.27 -16.21 -21.42
N SER A 106 3.48 -17.46 -21.03
CA SER A 106 2.40 -18.34 -20.62
C SER A 106 1.63 -17.73 -19.44
N PRO A 107 0.28 -17.78 -19.45
CA PRO A 107 -0.52 -17.34 -18.31
C PRO A 107 -0.07 -18.03 -17.03
N GLY A 108 0.19 -17.25 -15.98
CA GLY A 108 0.68 -17.81 -14.73
C GLY A 108 1.28 -16.78 -13.79
N VAL A 109 1.89 -17.31 -12.72
CA VAL A 109 2.48 -16.52 -11.63
C VAL A 109 3.53 -15.53 -12.14
N THR A 110 4.35 -15.92 -13.13
CA THR A 110 5.38 -15.05 -13.71
C THR A 110 4.80 -13.75 -14.28
N VAL A 111 3.66 -13.83 -14.99
CA VAL A 111 2.99 -12.64 -15.54
C VAL A 111 2.54 -11.71 -14.41
N TYR A 112 1.90 -12.25 -13.36
CA TYR A 112 1.44 -11.46 -12.22
C TYR A 112 2.61 -10.79 -11.49
N LEU A 113 3.70 -11.53 -11.27
CA LEU A 113 4.90 -11.02 -10.61
C LEU A 113 5.54 -9.88 -11.40
N MET A 114 5.78 -10.06 -12.70
CA MET A 114 6.42 -9.01 -13.50
C MET A 114 5.51 -7.80 -13.70
N ALA A 115 4.22 -8.02 -13.97
CA ALA A 115 3.26 -6.93 -14.17
C ALA A 115 3.14 -6.06 -12.91
N SER A 116 3.02 -6.70 -11.76
CA SER A 116 2.91 -6.00 -10.47
C SER A 116 4.22 -5.33 -10.06
N ALA A 117 5.39 -5.92 -10.36
CA ALA A 117 6.69 -5.33 -10.09
C ALA A 117 6.92 -4.05 -10.92
N THR A 118 6.69 -4.11 -12.24
CA THR A 118 6.86 -2.94 -13.12
C THR A 118 5.86 -1.83 -12.79
N ALA A 119 4.61 -2.20 -12.48
CA ALA A 119 3.60 -1.24 -12.05
C ALA A 119 4.00 -0.52 -10.75
N GLU A 120 4.44 -1.26 -9.74
CA GLU A 120 4.85 -0.67 -8.45
C GLU A 120 6.12 0.18 -8.59
N PHE A 121 7.09 -0.28 -9.39
CA PHE A 121 8.32 0.48 -9.63
C PHE A 121 8.03 1.91 -10.13
N LEU A 122 7.13 2.04 -11.12
CA LEU A 122 6.71 3.33 -11.67
C LEU A 122 5.81 4.10 -10.70
N ALA A 123 4.91 3.41 -9.99
CA ALA A 123 4.04 4.01 -9.00
C ALA A 123 4.83 4.64 -7.85
N ASP A 124 5.92 4.02 -7.43
CA ASP A 124 6.78 4.49 -6.34
C ASP A 124 7.59 5.73 -6.71
N ILE A 125 7.90 5.95 -8.00
CA ILE A 125 8.47 7.22 -8.46
C ILE A 125 7.50 8.36 -8.18
N MET A 126 6.19 8.15 -8.40
CA MET A 126 5.16 9.15 -8.10
C MET A 126 4.92 9.30 -6.59
N LEU A 127 5.00 8.21 -5.82
CA LEU A 127 4.78 8.23 -4.37
C LEU A 127 5.92 8.88 -3.59
N CYS A 128 7.17 8.64 -3.99
CA CYS A 128 8.36 8.96 -3.20
C CYS A 128 8.43 10.43 -2.73
N PRO A 129 8.15 11.44 -3.58
CA PRO A 129 8.10 12.85 -3.15
C PRO A 129 7.14 13.10 -1.99
N PHE A 130 5.96 12.47 -2.01
CA PHE A 130 4.94 12.65 -0.99
C PHE A 130 5.24 11.87 0.28
N GLU A 131 5.84 10.68 0.17
CA GLU A 131 6.38 9.96 1.34
C GLU A 131 7.47 10.77 2.04
N ALA A 132 8.37 11.42 1.29
CA ALA A 132 9.40 12.28 1.87
C ALA A 132 8.81 13.46 2.65
N ILE A 133 7.81 14.15 2.07
CA ILE A 133 7.08 15.24 2.75
C ILE A 133 6.35 14.70 3.98
N LYS A 134 5.60 13.59 3.83
CA LYS A 134 4.82 12.96 4.92
C LYS A 134 5.71 12.61 6.10
N VAL A 135 6.79 11.89 5.85
CA VAL A 135 7.73 11.45 6.91
C VAL A 135 8.27 12.68 7.63
N LYS A 136 8.81 13.67 6.90
CA LYS A 136 9.37 14.89 7.52
C LYS A 136 8.32 15.68 8.31
N GLN A 137 7.08 15.72 7.84
CA GLN A 137 5.97 16.37 8.52
C GLN A 137 5.57 15.63 9.82
N GLN A 138 5.60 14.30 9.82
CA GLN A 138 5.21 13.46 10.96
C GLN A 138 6.30 13.31 12.02
N THR A 139 7.58 13.37 11.62
CA THR A 139 8.73 13.17 12.50
C THR A 139 9.23 14.44 13.17
N THR A 140 8.97 15.61 12.58
CA THR A 140 9.43 16.90 13.12
C THR A 140 8.39 17.45 14.10
N MET A 141 8.83 17.89 15.29
CA MET A 141 7.99 18.54 16.30
C MET A 141 8.60 19.91 16.66
N PRO A 142 7.94 21.04 16.37
CA PRO A 142 6.64 21.18 15.68
C PRO A 142 6.68 20.70 14.21
N PRO A 143 5.54 20.40 13.57
CA PRO A 143 5.50 19.88 12.20
C PRO A 143 6.25 20.75 11.20
N PHE A 144 7.06 20.12 10.33
CA PHE A 144 7.88 20.79 9.31
C PHE A 144 7.06 21.69 8.37
N CYS A 145 5.86 21.23 8.00
CA CYS A 145 4.95 21.94 7.12
C CYS A 145 3.50 21.76 7.55
N ASN A 146 2.64 22.67 7.11
CA ASN A 146 1.21 22.62 7.42
C ASN A 146 0.39 21.89 6.36
N ASN A 147 0.85 21.91 5.11
CA ASN A 147 0.20 21.26 3.98
C ASN A 147 1.25 20.79 2.95
N VAL A 148 0.80 20.08 1.94
CA VAL A 148 1.67 19.46 0.91
C VAL A 148 2.42 20.53 0.10
N VAL A 149 1.77 21.64 -0.25
CA VAL A 149 2.37 22.71 -1.05
C VAL A 149 3.47 23.42 -0.27
N ASP A 150 3.22 23.74 1.00
CA ASP A 150 4.22 24.29 1.92
C ASP A 150 5.40 23.33 2.11
N GLY A 151 5.12 22.04 2.34
CA GLY A 151 6.13 21.01 2.47
C GLY A 151 7.00 20.87 1.22
N TRP A 152 6.39 20.93 0.05
CA TRP A 152 7.09 20.90 -1.23
C TRP A 152 8.03 22.10 -1.38
N LYS A 153 7.52 23.32 -1.18
CA LYS A 153 8.30 24.56 -1.30
C LYS A 153 9.48 24.57 -0.33
N LYS A 154 9.24 24.28 0.95
CA LYS A 154 10.29 24.23 1.98
C LYS A 154 11.34 23.17 1.68
N MET A 155 10.92 21.95 1.33
CA MET A 155 11.85 20.86 1.07
C MET A 155 12.70 21.12 -0.17
N TYR A 156 12.11 21.72 -1.22
CA TYR A 156 12.84 22.14 -2.41
C TYR A 156 13.88 23.22 -2.10
N ALA A 157 13.49 24.26 -1.35
CA ALA A 157 14.36 25.35 -0.95
C ALA A 157 15.54 24.89 -0.07
N GLU A 158 15.26 24.10 0.97
CA GLU A 158 16.30 23.60 1.89
C GLU A 158 17.30 22.66 1.22
N SER A 159 16.88 21.93 0.20
CA SER A 159 17.70 20.88 -0.42
C SER A 159 18.36 21.31 -1.72
N GLY A 160 18.07 22.52 -2.20
CA GLY A 160 18.56 23.03 -3.48
C GLY A 160 18.08 22.23 -4.70
N GLY A 161 16.92 21.55 -4.61
CA GLY A 161 16.32 20.84 -5.74
C GLY A 161 15.62 19.51 -5.43
N MET A 162 15.29 18.78 -6.49
CA MET A 162 14.46 17.56 -6.44
C MET A 162 15.14 16.34 -5.80
N LYS A 163 16.47 16.34 -5.63
CA LYS A 163 17.22 15.18 -5.11
C LYS A 163 16.75 14.75 -3.72
N ALA A 164 16.32 15.68 -2.87
CA ALA A 164 15.84 15.34 -1.53
C ALA A 164 14.54 14.54 -1.50
N PHE A 165 13.66 14.75 -2.49
CA PHE A 165 12.38 14.03 -2.60
C PHE A 165 12.58 12.54 -2.88
N TYR A 166 13.74 12.16 -3.43
CA TYR A 166 14.04 10.79 -3.86
C TYR A 166 15.12 10.09 -3.02
N LYS A 167 15.58 10.70 -1.92
CA LYS A 167 16.56 10.06 -1.01
C LYS A 167 16.09 8.70 -0.47
N GLY A 168 14.78 8.51 -0.36
CA GLY A 168 14.15 7.27 0.13
C GLY A 168 13.70 6.29 -0.94
N ILE A 169 13.96 6.51 -2.23
CA ILE A 169 13.34 5.70 -3.29
C ILE A 169 13.81 4.23 -3.28
N VAL A 170 15.10 3.99 -3.04
CA VAL A 170 15.65 2.63 -2.98
C VAL A 170 15.03 1.83 -1.81
N PRO A 171 15.06 2.31 -0.56
CA PRO A 171 14.40 1.58 0.53
C PRO A 171 12.87 1.49 0.34
N LEU A 172 12.25 2.44 -0.35
CA LEU A 172 10.84 2.34 -0.73
C LEU A 172 10.59 1.15 -1.66
N TRP A 173 11.35 1.02 -2.76
CA TRP A 173 11.25 -0.10 -3.70
C TRP A 173 11.52 -1.45 -3.04
N CYS A 174 12.55 -1.54 -2.19
CA CYS A 174 12.88 -2.78 -1.46
C CYS A 174 11.71 -3.26 -0.58
N ARG A 175 10.82 -2.36 -0.15
CA ARG A 175 9.64 -2.68 0.65
C ARG A 175 8.41 -2.92 -0.21
N GLN A 176 8.11 -1.98 -1.10
CA GLN A 176 6.84 -1.92 -1.83
C GLN A 176 6.76 -2.94 -2.97
N ILE A 177 7.83 -3.14 -3.74
CA ILE A 177 7.82 -4.06 -4.88
C ILE A 177 7.54 -5.51 -4.41
N PRO A 178 8.28 -6.08 -3.43
CA PRO A 178 8.00 -7.43 -2.96
C PRO A 178 6.60 -7.56 -2.33
N TYR A 179 6.18 -6.55 -1.59
CA TYR A 179 4.83 -6.50 -1.00
C TYR A 179 3.75 -6.55 -2.09
N THR A 180 3.87 -5.73 -3.13
CA THR A 180 2.91 -5.67 -4.22
C THR A 180 2.90 -6.95 -5.06
N MET A 181 4.07 -7.53 -5.34
CA MET A 181 4.19 -8.83 -6.03
C MET A 181 3.46 -9.93 -5.27
N CYS A 182 3.69 -10.03 -3.95
CA CYS A 182 3.00 -10.99 -3.09
C CYS A 182 1.50 -10.72 -3.06
N LYS A 183 1.09 -9.45 -2.90
CA LYS A 183 -0.31 -9.04 -2.80
C LYS A 183 -1.12 -9.44 -4.03
N PHE A 184 -0.69 -9.04 -5.23
CA PHE A 184 -1.43 -9.33 -6.47
C PHE A 184 -1.42 -10.82 -6.80
N THR A 185 -0.26 -11.47 -6.73
CA THR A 185 -0.15 -12.91 -7.06
C THR A 185 -1.00 -13.76 -6.11
N SER A 186 -0.95 -13.47 -4.80
CA SER A 186 -1.75 -14.19 -3.81
C SER A 186 -3.23 -13.95 -4.02
N PHE A 187 -3.63 -12.71 -4.29
CA PHE A 187 -5.02 -12.36 -4.56
C PHE A 187 -5.57 -13.10 -5.78
N GLU A 188 -4.90 -13.02 -6.93
CA GLU A 188 -5.31 -13.71 -8.16
C GLU A 188 -5.47 -15.22 -7.93
N LYS A 189 -4.49 -15.86 -7.29
CA LYS A 189 -4.54 -17.31 -7.02
C LYS A 189 -5.59 -17.72 -6.01
N ILE A 190 -5.77 -16.94 -4.94
CA ILE A 190 -6.77 -17.24 -3.92
C ILE A 190 -8.17 -17.05 -4.49
N VAL A 191 -8.42 -15.96 -5.22
CA VAL A 191 -9.73 -15.70 -5.84
C VAL A 191 -10.06 -16.75 -6.90
N GLN A 192 -9.11 -17.12 -7.76
CA GLN A 192 -9.28 -18.23 -8.71
C GLN A 192 -9.65 -19.54 -7.99
N LYS A 193 -8.99 -19.84 -6.87
CA LYS A 193 -9.27 -21.04 -6.08
C LYS A 193 -10.62 -20.97 -5.36
N ILE A 194 -11.03 -19.79 -4.89
CA ILE A 194 -12.37 -19.59 -4.30
C ILE A 194 -13.43 -19.83 -5.37
N TYR A 195 -13.29 -19.23 -6.56
CA TYR A 195 -14.25 -19.46 -7.64
C TYR A 195 -14.27 -20.92 -8.14
N SER A 196 -13.14 -21.64 -8.11
CA SER A 196 -13.12 -23.05 -8.53
C SER A 196 -13.85 -24.00 -7.56
N VAL A 197 -14.00 -23.62 -6.29
CA VAL A 197 -14.71 -24.43 -5.29
C VAL A 197 -16.17 -24.00 -5.10
N LEU A 198 -16.55 -22.82 -5.61
CA LEU A 198 -17.92 -22.35 -5.54
C LEU A 198 -18.79 -23.08 -6.57
N PRO A 199 -20.04 -23.44 -6.20
CA PRO A 199 -20.94 -24.15 -7.11
C PRO A 199 -21.49 -23.28 -8.25
N LYS A 200 -21.41 -21.95 -8.11
CA LYS A 200 -21.83 -20.99 -9.15
C LYS A 200 -20.62 -20.43 -9.86
N LYS A 201 -20.72 -20.33 -11.18
CA LYS A 201 -19.72 -19.61 -11.98
C LYS A 201 -19.79 -18.11 -11.70
N LYS A 202 -18.67 -17.42 -11.88
CA LYS A 202 -18.54 -15.98 -11.62
C LYS A 202 -19.61 -15.17 -12.37
N GLU A 203 -19.95 -15.58 -13.58
CA GLU A 203 -20.91 -14.92 -14.46
C GLU A 203 -22.37 -15.02 -13.95
N GLU A 204 -22.66 -16.00 -13.10
CA GLU A 204 -23.98 -16.27 -12.52
C GLU A 204 -24.16 -15.62 -11.13
N MET A 205 -23.09 -15.06 -10.57
CA MET A 205 -23.09 -14.43 -9.25
C MET A 205 -23.49 -12.96 -9.37
N ASN A 206 -24.33 -12.49 -8.44
CA ASN A 206 -24.67 -11.07 -8.36
C ASN A 206 -23.47 -10.23 -7.86
N ALA A 207 -23.56 -8.91 -8.02
CA ALA A 207 -22.47 -7.99 -7.65
C ALA A 207 -22.04 -8.14 -6.17
N LEU A 208 -23.00 -8.31 -5.25
CA LEU A 208 -22.72 -8.48 -3.82
C LEU A 208 -21.89 -9.73 -3.54
N GLN A 209 -22.23 -10.84 -4.19
CA GLN A 209 -21.51 -12.11 -4.05
C GLN A 209 -20.08 -12.01 -4.59
N GLN A 210 -19.88 -11.39 -5.76
CA GLN A 210 -18.54 -11.17 -6.31
C GLN A 210 -17.69 -10.26 -5.42
N ILE A 211 -18.28 -9.16 -4.92
CA ILE A 211 -17.62 -8.24 -3.99
C ILE A 211 -17.25 -8.93 -2.67
N SER A 212 -18.10 -9.84 -2.19
CA SER A 212 -17.82 -10.64 -0.98
C SER A 212 -16.63 -11.59 -1.19
N VAL A 213 -16.54 -12.23 -2.37
CA VAL A 213 -15.39 -13.04 -2.76
C VAL A 213 -14.12 -12.18 -2.79
N SER A 214 -14.18 -10.97 -3.35
CA SER A 214 -13.04 -10.04 -3.37
C SER A 214 -12.60 -9.62 -1.96
N PHE A 215 -13.54 -9.38 -1.04
CA PHE A 215 -13.22 -9.07 0.36
C PHE A 215 -12.52 -10.25 1.05
N VAL A 216 -13.11 -11.45 0.98
CA VAL A 216 -12.55 -12.66 1.61
C VAL A 216 -11.20 -13.04 0.98
N GLY A 217 -11.13 -13.03 -0.35
CA GLY A 217 -9.90 -13.27 -1.10
C GLY A 217 -8.83 -12.24 -0.80
N GLY A 218 -9.21 -10.96 -0.64
CA GLY A 218 -8.34 -9.88 -0.20
C GLY A 218 -7.78 -10.12 1.19
N TYR A 219 -8.61 -10.52 2.14
CA TYR A 219 -8.16 -10.80 3.51
C TYR A 219 -7.21 -12.01 3.57
N LEU A 220 -7.55 -13.12 2.92
CA LEU A 220 -6.70 -14.31 2.82
C LEU A 220 -5.37 -14.02 2.11
N ALA A 221 -5.40 -13.23 1.03
CA ALA A 221 -4.21 -12.79 0.34
C ALA A 221 -3.35 -11.88 1.23
N GLY A 222 -3.98 -11.04 2.03
CA GLY A 222 -3.30 -10.22 3.03
C GLY A 222 -2.64 -11.04 4.15
N ILE A 223 -3.26 -12.13 4.61
CA ILE A 223 -2.64 -13.08 5.56
C ILE A 223 -1.39 -13.71 4.94
N LEU A 224 -1.50 -14.25 3.72
CA LEU A 224 -0.38 -14.90 3.04
C LEU A 224 0.75 -13.90 2.77
N CYS A 225 0.40 -12.70 2.29
CA CYS A 225 1.35 -11.62 2.06
C CYS A 225 2.05 -11.20 3.36
N ALA A 226 1.31 -11.06 4.46
CA ALA A 226 1.88 -10.76 5.76
C ALA A 226 2.85 -11.86 6.19
N ALA A 227 2.45 -13.14 6.15
CA ALA A 227 3.31 -14.26 6.55
C ALA A 227 4.61 -14.35 5.75
N VAL A 228 4.53 -14.22 4.42
CA VAL A 228 5.71 -14.32 3.54
C VAL A 228 6.64 -13.12 3.69
N SER A 229 6.10 -11.90 3.81
CA SER A 229 6.90 -10.67 3.89
C SER A 229 7.29 -10.26 5.32
N HIS A 230 6.84 -11.00 6.35
CA HIS A 230 7.10 -10.67 7.75
C HIS A 230 8.57 -10.66 8.13
N PRO A 231 9.35 -11.73 7.87
CA PRO A 231 10.74 -11.79 8.29
C PRO A 231 11.59 -10.67 7.68
N ALA A 232 11.38 -10.40 6.38
CA ALA A 232 12.13 -9.36 5.66
C ALA A 232 11.84 -7.95 6.20
N ASP A 233 10.58 -7.64 6.50
CA ASP A 233 10.18 -6.33 7.04
C ASP A 233 10.70 -6.10 8.47
N VAL A 234 10.70 -7.14 9.31
CA VAL A 234 11.30 -7.07 10.65
C VAL A 234 12.79 -6.75 10.53
N MET A 235 13.50 -7.44 9.63
CA MET A 235 14.92 -7.17 9.38
C MET A 235 15.16 -5.75 8.88
N VAL A 236 14.46 -5.30 7.84
CA VAL A 236 14.63 -3.95 7.27
C VAL A 236 14.28 -2.86 8.29
N SER A 237 13.20 -3.03 9.04
CA SER A 237 12.82 -2.08 10.10
C SER A 237 13.88 -1.98 11.19
N LYS A 238 14.41 -3.13 11.64
CA LYS A 238 15.46 -3.19 12.66
C LYS A 238 16.77 -2.59 12.17
N ILE A 239 17.15 -2.84 10.93
CA ILE A 239 18.31 -2.21 10.29
C ILE A 239 18.11 -0.70 10.26
N ASN A 240 16.96 -0.20 9.79
CA ASN A 240 16.71 1.23 9.72
C ASN A 240 16.75 1.93 11.09
N SER A 241 16.41 1.22 12.18
CA SER A 241 16.45 1.76 13.54
C SER A 241 17.78 1.56 14.29
N GLU A 242 18.50 0.46 14.04
CA GLU A 242 19.66 0.03 14.86
C GLU A 242 20.99 0.06 14.08
N ARG A 243 20.99 0.40 12.79
CA ARG A 243 22.20 0.50 11.97
C ARG A 243 23.02 1.71 12.37
N LYS A 244 24.31 1.49 12.64
CA LYS A 244 25.25 2.58 12.93
C LYS A 244 25.73 3.25 11.63
N ALA A 245 26.08 4.54 11.70
CA ALA A 245 26.49 5.33 10.52
C ALA A 245 27.64 4.70 9.71
N ASN A 246 28.58 4.04 10.38
CA ASN A 246 29.76 3.41 9.77
C ASN A 246 29.60 1.89 9.55
N GLU A 247 28.39 1.35 9.66
CA GLU A 247 28.12 -0.08 9.53
C GLU A 247 27.55 -0.40 8.14
N SER A 248 28.10 -1.41 7.48
CA SER A 248 27.54 -1.91 6.23
C SER A 248 26.20 -2.62 6.48
N MET A 249 25.35 -2.65 5.44
CA MET A 249 24.05 -3.33 5.52
C MET A 249 24.20 -4.80 5.94
N SER A 250 25.19 -5.51 5.40
CA SER A 250 25.43 -6.93 5.69
C SER A 250 25.87 -7.16 7.13
N VAL A 251 26.73 -6.30 7.69
CA VAL A 251 27.19 -6.39 9.08
C VAL A 251 26.04 -6.10 10.05
N ALA A 252 25.25 -5.06 9.77
CA ALA A 252 24.05 -4.75 10.56
C ALA A 252 23.04 -5.90 10.53
N SER A 253 22.76 -6.46 9.35
CA SER A 253 21.87 -7.61 9.19
C SER A 253 22.35 -8.81 10.01
N LYS A 254 23.63 -9.17 9.93
CA LYS A 254 24.20 -10.31 10.66
C LYS A 254 24.09 -10.11 12.17
N ARG A 255 24.48 -8.93 12.67
CA ARG A 255 24.41 -8.59 14.10
C ARG A 255 22.98 -8.60 14.63
N ILE A 256 22.04 -8.02 13.89
CA ILE A 256 20.62 -7.99 14.26
C ILE A 256 20.04 -9.39 14.26
N TYR A 257 20.31 -10.19 13.22
CA TYR A 257 19.85 -11.57 13.14
C TYR A 257 20.40 -12.42 14.29
N GLN A 258 21.68 -12.27 14.65
CA GLN A 258 22.28 -12.92 15.81
C GLN A 258 21.61 -12.51 17.14
N LYS A 259 21.13 -11.27 17.24
CA LYS A 259 20.47 -10.73 18.44
C LYS A 259 19.03 -11.22 18.60
N ILE A 260 18.25 -11.28 17.52
CA ILE A 260 16.80 -11.60 17.58
C ILE A 260 16.51 -13.07 17.28
N GLY A 261 17.40 -13.75 16.55
CA GLY A 261 17.22 -15.13 16.11
C GLY A 261 16.07 -15.34 15.12
N PHE A 262 15.84 -16.59 14.73
CA PHE A 262 14.77 -16.95 13.81
C PHE A 262 13.37 -16.69 14.42
N THR A 263 13.19 -16.97 15.72
CA THR A 263 11.92 -16.70 16.42
C THR A 263 11.62 -15.20 16.49
N GLY A 264 12.64 -14.36 16.67
CA GLY A 264 12.48 -12.91 16.70
C GLY A 264 12.05 -12.29 15.38
N LEU A 265 12.28 -12.97 14.24
CA LEU A 265 11.77 -12.54 12.94
C LEU A 265 10.24 -12.57 12.85
N TRP A 266 9.58 -13.36 13.70
CA TRP A 266 8.13 -13.54 13.70
C TRP A 266 7.40 -12.64 14.70
N ASN A 267 8.14 -11.84 15.47
CA ASN A 267 7.58 -10.89 16.42
C ASN A 267 6.68 -9.88 15.71
N GLY A 268 5.44 -9.74 16.18
CA GLY A 268 4.47 -8.80 15.62
C GLY A 268 3.70 -9.31 14.39
N LEU A 269 3.87 -10.58 13.99
CA LEU A 269 3.16 -11.16 12.84
C LEU A 269 1.64 -11.02 12.97
N MET A 270 1.06 -11.31 14.14
CA MET A 270 -0.40 -11.23 14.34
C MET A 270 -0.93 -9.81 14.15
N VAL A 271 -0.22 -8.81 14.69
CA VAL A 271 -0.57 -7.40 14.50
C VAL A 271 -0.50 -7.05 13.01
N ARG A 272 0.51 -7.55 12.30
CA ARG A 272 0.66 -7.33 10.87
C ARG A 272 -0.42 -8.03 10.05
N ILE A 273 -0.83 -9.25 10.41
CA ILE A 273 -1.93 -9.97 9.77
C ILE A 273 -3.22 -9.16 9.87
N VAL A 274 -3.55 -8.67 11.06
CA VAL A 274 -4.76 -7.84 11.25
C VAL A 274 -4.66 -6.56 10.40
N MET A 275 -3.52 -5.86 10.44
CA MET A 275 -3.35 -4.60 9.73
C MET A 275 -3.36 -4.78 8.20
N ILE A 276 -2.50 -5.65 7.67
CA ILE A 276 -2.32 -5.86 6.22
C ILE A 276 -3.50 -6.63 5.64
N GLY A 277 -4.03 -7.62 6.35
CA GLY A 277 -5.24 -8.35 5.96
C GLY A 277 -6.42 -7.41 5.80
N THR A 278 -6.69 -6.59 6.82
CA THR A 278 -7.81 -5.63 6.80
C THR A 278 -7.61 -4.56 5.73
N LEU A 279 -6.41 -3.95 5.64
CA LEU A 279 -6.11 -2.93 4.64
C LEU A 279 -6.22 -3.48 3.21
N THR A 280 -5.67 -4.66 2.95
CA THR A 280 -5.75 -5.31 1.63
C THR A 280 -7.19 -5.66 1.27
N SER A 281 -7.94 -6.20 2.22
CA SER A 281 -9.35 -6.53 2.04
C SER A 281 -10.20 -5.30 1.68
N PHE A 282 -10.07 -4.20 2.43
CA PHE A 282 -10.79 -2.96 2.11
C PHE A 282 -10.36 -2.35 0.78
N GLN A 283 -9.07 -2.40 0.43
CA GLN A 283 -8.61 -1.91 -0.87
C GLN A 283 -9.24 -2.68 -2.03
N TRP A 284 -9.27 -4.01 -1.96
CA TRP A 284 -9.91 -4.84 -2.98
C TRP A 284 -11.42 -4.66 -2.99
N LEU A 285 -12.06 -4.56 -1.82
CA LEU A 285 -13.49 -4.28 -1.70
C LEU A 285 -13.86 -2.98 -2.41
N ILE A 286 -13.15 -1.89 -2.12
CA ILE A 286 -13.42 -0.57 -2.71
C ILE A 286 -13.14 -0.61 -4.22
N TYR A 287 -12.03 -1.22 -4.62
CA TYR A 287 -11.63 -1.34 -6.03
C TYR A 287 -12.67 -2.12 -6.86
N ASP A 288 -13.07 -3.30 -6.39
CA ASP A 288 -14.01 -4.16 -7.11
C ASP A 288 -15.45 -3.65 -7.02
N SER A 289 -15.83 -2.98 -5.93
CA SER A 289 -17.11 -2.25 -5.86
C SER A 289 -17.16 -1.13 -6.90
N PHE A 290 -16.06 -0.38 -7.06
CA PHE A 290 -15.96 0.65 -8.10
C PHE A 290 -16.04 0.05 -9.50
N LYS A 291 -15.30 -1.04 -9.77
CA LYS A 291 -15.39 -1.76 -11.05
C LYS A 291 -16.81 -2.27 -11.33
N ALA A 292 -17.46 -2.87 -10.35
CA ALA A 292 -18.84 -3.34 -10.49
C ALA A 292 -19.81 -2.18 -10.79
N TYR A 293 -19.65 -1.04 -10.10
CA TYR A 293 -20.48 0.15 -10.31
C TYR A 293 -20.36 0.72 -11.74
N VAL A 294 -19.16 0.72 -12.32
CA VAL A 294 -18.91 1.19 -13.69
C VAL A 294 -19.10 0.10 -14.76
N GLY A 295 -19.63 -1.06 -14.40
CA GLY A 295 -19.97 -2.14 -15.33
C GLY A 295 -18.80 -3.03 -15.77
N LEU A 296 -17.68 -3.01 -15.04
CA LEU A 296 -16.54 -3.90 -15.23
C LEU A 296 -16.63 -5.17 -14.36
N PRO A 297 -16.03 -6.29 -14.79
CA PRO A 297 -15.92 -7.47 -13.95
C PRO A 297 -15.01 -7.21 -12.75
N THR A 298 -15.36 -7.80 -11.61
CA THR A 298 -14.51 -7.85 -10.41
C THR A 298 -13.20 -8.57 -10.70
N THR A 299 -12.15 -8.29 -9.92
CA THR A 299 -10.81 -8.82 -10.14
C THR A 299 -10.73 -10.31 -9.76
N GLY A 300 -9.85 -11.05 -10.45
CA GLY A 300 -9.84 -12.53 -10.48
C GLY A 300 -10.87 -13.04 -11.47
#